data_AF-B6DTN8-F1
#
_entry.id   AF-B6DTN8-F1
#
_cell.length_a   1.000
_cell.length_b   1.000
_cell.length_c   1.000
_cell.angle_alpha   90.00
_cell.angle_beta   90.00
_cell.angle_gamma   90.00
#
_symmetry.space_group_name_H-M   'P 1'
#
loop_
_entity.id
_entity.type
_entity.pdbx_description
1 polymer ?
#
loop_
_entity_poly.entity_id
_entity_poly.type
_entity_poly.pdbx_seq_one_letter_code
_entity_poly.pdbx_strand_id
1 'polypeptide(L)'
;LVPVSGRAVGGGVLDMNFQFCGAIGASDVVARSAIVSNLILVAIAASATFLLASLLAAVAYTDIVQATVFLCMPASLLPTLVAIVPSTASSATLLLARLGGSDCVASDVVLGIVGLAISTLPSAGFLLLWSLRVETWKTVARDRDALTSFHPMTAMLQRILWRRWKWTTADGHRTGMQRAWPVLLEYRELRYGALDNGVLLGLSIVSVLSGLTGSSAQCRGWSLVSLLLLVAQLVTLIVVEPLTSIFSHVYAIATVTLTCLGVLAQLIFVWSIDSLWLVDAAAASSLAVLGLSLLNIMLNVTQLVAAVRRRIALLLQLRTLGEIEPGHLRKPSVTTDLLFVRDESFEIDERSSKELVDGVLMMPEHLDDVHQLLDDGLFWNSDGAAVGTGLVEGHSEIILAHAPLEEPMRSRFD
;
A
#
# COMPACT_ATOMS: atom_id res chain seq x y z
N LEU A 1 8.48 -23.59 11.31
CA LEU A 1 8.90 -24.95 10.92
C LEU A 1 9.92 -24.82 9.80
N VAL A 2 11.22 -25.00 10.08
CA VAL A 2 12.21 -25.27 9.02
C VAL A 2 11.95 -26.70 8.57
N PRO A 3 11.41 -26.97 7.37
CA PRO A 3 11.03 -28.32 7.01
C PRO A 3 12.29 -29.07 6.64
N VAL A 4 12.77 -29.88 7.58
CA VAL A 4 13.81 -30.88 7.32
C VAL A 4 13.19 -31.90 6.35
N SER A 5 13.76 -31.99 5.15
CA SER A 5 13.43 -32.94 4.06
C SER A 5 12.30 -32.52 3.11
N GLY A 6 12.68 -31.96 1.96
CA GLY A 6 11.95 -32.02 0.67
C GLY A 6 10.57 -31.35 0.53
N ARG A 7 9.86 -31.08 1.63
CA ARG A 7 8.55 -30.42 1.68
C ARG A 7 8.64 -28.90 1.97
N ALA A 8 9.87 -28.37 2.08
CA ALA A 8 10.15 -26.99 2.44
C ALA A 8 9.99 -25.99 1.29
N VAL A 9 10.14 -26.47 0.06
CA VAL A 9 9.81 -25.67 -1.11
C VAL A 9 8.30 -25.77 -1.25
N GLY A 10 7.61 -24.88 -0.54
CA GLY A 10 6.18 -24.69 -0.73
C GLY A 10 5.90 -24.49 -2.21
N GLY A 11 4.77 -25.00 -2.68
CA GLY A 11 4.27 -24.72 -4.02
C GLY A 11 4.30 -23.21 -4.31
N GLY A 12 4.18 -22.84 -5.58
CA GLY A 12 4.09 -21.44 -5.97
C GLY A 12 3.01 -20.70 -5.16
N VAL A 13 2.98 -19.36 -5.24
CA VAL A 13 1.91 -18.57 -4.61
C VAL A 13 0.53 -19.12 -4.99
N LEU A 14 0.45 -19.67 -6.22
CA LEU A 14 -0.57 -20.60 -6.65
C LEU A 14 0.13 -21.89 -7.10
N ASP A 15 -0.27 -23.06 -6.62
CA ASP A 15 0.22 -24.33 -7.14
C ASP A 15 -0.80 -24.88 -8.14
N MET A 16 -0.46 -24.80 -9.43
CA MET A 16 -1.30 -25.34 -10.51
C MET A 16 -0.98 -26.81 -10.82
N ASN A 17 -0.08 -27.44 -10.05
CA ASN A 17 0.33 -28.84 -10.19
C ASN A 17 0.74 -29.22 -11.63
N PHE A 18 1.52 -28.35 -12.29
CA PHE A 18 2.01 -28.64 -13.64
C PHE A 18 3.10 -29.72 -13.58
N GLN A 19 2.89 -30.81 -14.31
CA GLN A 19 3.84 -31.92 -14.38
C GLN A 19 4.76 -31.73 -15.59
N PHE A 20 5.89 -31.04 -15.38
CA PHE A 20 6.95 -30.96 -16.38
C PHE A 20 8.05 -31.98 -16.06
N CYS A 21 8.13 -33.04 -16.86
CA CYS A 21 9.28 -33.96 -16.95
C CYS A 21 9.75 -34.55 -15.60
N GLY A 22 9.27 -35.72 -15.21
CA GLY A 22 9.77 -36.39 -13.99
C GLY A 22 8.71 -37.20 -13.27
N ALA A 23 9.14 -37.93 -12.23
CA ALA A 23 8.23 -38.70 -11.40
C ALA A 23 7.32 -37.78 -10.56
N ILE A 24 6.05 -38.17 -10.44
CA ILE A 24 5.05 -37.45 -9.64
C ILE A 24 5.54 -37.35 -8.19
N GLY A 25 5.52 -36.14 -7.62
CA GLY A 25 5.89 -35.88 -6.24
C GLY A 25 7.39 -35.63 -5.99
N ALA A 26 8.23 -35.65 -7.02
CA ALA A 26 9.61 -35.19 -6.90
C ALA A 26 9.66 -33.68 -6.61
N SER A 27 10.54 -33.26 -5.70
CA SER A 27 10.71 -31.85 -5.32
C SER A 27 11.01 -30.93 -6.49
N ASP A 28 11.67 -31.47 -7.52
CA ASP A 28 12.09 -30.70 -8.69
C ASP A 28 10.87 -30.36 -9.56
N VAL A 29 9.86 -31.25 -9.61
CA VAL A 29 8.57 -30.99 -10.29
C VAL A 29 7.81 -29.87 -9.57
N VAL A 30 7.80 -29.89 -8.22
CA VAL A 30 7.16 -28.82 -7.41
C VAL A 30 7.85 -27.48 -7.65
N ALA A 31 9.19 -27.44 -7.68
CA ALA A 31 9.93 -26.21 -7.94
C ALA A 31 9.67 -25.65 -9.35
N ARG A 32 9.58 -26.50 -10.38
CA ARG A 32 9.20 -26.08 -11.74
C ARG A 32 7.78 -25.51 -11.78
N SER A 33 6.82 -26.23 -11.19
CA SER A 33 5.42 -25.79 -11.07
C SER A 33 5.35 -24.42 -10.40
N ALA A 34 6.07 -24.22 -9.30
CA ALA A 34 6.10 -22.94 -8.58
C ALA A 34 6.57 -21.77 -9.43
N ILE A 35 7.67 -21.92 -10.19
CA ILE A 35 8.19 -20.86 -11.07
C ILE A 35 7.18 -20.55 -12.19
N VAL A 36 6.64 -21.57 -12.84
CA VAL A 36 5.67 -21.40 -13.95
C VAL A 36 4.37 -20.77 -13.45
N SER A 37 3.84 -21.21 -12.31
CA SER A 37 2.62 -20.64 -11.74
C SER A 37 2.80 -19.18 -11.29
N ASN A 38 3.95 -18.83 -10.74
CA ASN A 38 4.27 -17.43 -10.40
C ASN A 38 4.40 -16.56 -11.66
N LEU A 39 4.99 -17.09 -12.74
CA LEU A 39 5.03 -16.42 -14.05
C LEU A 39 3.63 -16.15 -14.61
N ILE A 40 2.75 -17.15 -14.54
CA ILE A 40 1.35 -17.02 -14.95
C ILE A 40 0.64 -15.98 -14.10
N LEU A 41 0.86 -15.96 -12.78
CA LEU A 41 0.28 -14.95 -11.89
C LEU A 41 0.69 -13.53 -12.28
N VAL A 42 1.97 -13.31 -12.59
CA VAL A 42 2.46 -12.00 -13.08
C VAL A 42 1.83 -11.64 -14.42
N ALA A 43 1.69 -12.59 -15.34
CA ALA A 43 1.03 -12.36 -16.64
C ALA A 43 -0.46 -12.03 -16.48
N ILE A 44 -1.17 -12.69 -15.55
CA ILE A 44 -2.55 -12.38 -15.20
C ILE A 44 -2.66 -10.96 -14.60
N ALA A 45 -1.78 -10.60 -13.67
CA ALA A 45 -1.76 -9.25 -13.10
C ALA A 45 -1.47 -8.17 -14.15
N ALA A 46 -0.52 -8.42 -15.06
CA ALA A 46 -0.17 -7.53 -16.16
C ALA A 46 -1.32 -7.36 -17.15
N SER A 47 -1.98 -8.45 -17.54
CA SER A 47 -3.14 -8.40 -18.43
C SER A 47 -4.34 -7.71 -17.78
N ALA A 48 -4.66 -8.00 -16.52
CA ALA A 48 -5.76 -7.35 -15.80
C ALA A 48 -5.55 -5.83 -15.67
N THR A 49 -4.33 -5.40 -15.33
CA THR A 49 -3.99 -3.97 -15.26
C THR A 49 -4.02 -3.31 -16.64
N PHE A 50 -3.62 -4.02 -17.71
CA PHE A 50 -3.70 -3.52 -19.09
C PHE A 50 -5.15 -3.42 -19.60
N LEU A 51 -6.00 -4.40 -19.29
CA LEU A 51 -7.43 -4.37 -19.60
C LEU A 51 -8.11 -3.22 -18.87
N LEU A 52 -7.76 -2.97 -17.61
CA LEU A 52 -8.26 -1.82 -16.87
C LEU A 52 -7.80 -0.50 -17.50
N ALA A 53 -6.56 -0.43 -17.99
CA ALA A 53 -6.06 0.75 -18.72
C ALA A 53 -6.86 0.98 -20.01
N SER A 54 -7.13 -0.10 -20.74
CA SER A 54 -7.88 -0.07 -22.01
C SER A 54 -9.32 0.36 -21.79
N LEU A 55 -9.98 -0.19 -20.76
CA LEU A 55 -11.34 0.19 -20.38
C LEU A 55 -11.40 1.66 -19.97
N LEU A 56 -10.41 2.13 -19.18
CA LEU A 56 -10.35 3.52 -18.78
C LEU A 56 -10.12 4.45 -19.98
N ALA A 57 -9.22 4.07 -20.90
CA ALA A 57 -8.97 4.81 -22.14
C ALA A 57 -10.26 4.94 -22.98
N ALA A 58 -11.02 3.85 -23.10
CA ALA A 58 -12.29 3.83 -23.83
C ALA A 58 -13.36 4.69 -23.16
N VAL A 59 -13.51 4.61 -21.84
CA VAL A 59 -14.52 5.38 -21.08
C VAL A 59 -14.17 6.87 -21.02
N ALA A 60 -12.88 7.21 -20.92
CA ALA A 60 -12.42 8.60 -20.84
C ALA A 60 -12.17 9.24 -22.22
N TYR A 61 -12.31 8.50 -23.31
CA TYR A 61 -11.95 8.93 -24.67
C TYR A 61 -10.51 9.46 -24.77
N THR A 62 -9.58 8.83 -24.07
CA THR A 62 -8.14 9.20 -24.06
C THR A 62 -7.28 8.10 -24.68
N ASP A 63 -6.06 8.46 -25.10
CA ASP A 63 -5.10 7.47 -25.60
C ASP A 63 -4.71 6.44 -24.53
N ILE A 64 -4.47 5.20 -24.95
CA ILE A 64 -4.08 4.09 -24.06
C ILE A 64 -2.77 4.39 -23.30
N VAL A 65 -1.86 5.16 -23.92
CA VAL A 65 -0.60 5.59 -23.30
C VAL A 65 -0.87 6.52 -22.11
N GLN A 66 -1.88 7.39 -22.22
CA GLN A 66 -2.25 8.28 -21.12
C GLN A 66 -2.96 7.51 -19.99
N ALA A 67 -3.82 6.56 -20.33
CA ALA A 67 -4.48 5.69 -19.36
C ALA A 67 -3.50 4.78 -18.60
N THR A 68 -2.47 4.26 -19.28
CA THR A 68 -1.41 3.46 -18.63
C THR A 68 -0.55 4.31 -17.69
N VAL A 69 -0.28 5.58 -18.02
CA VAL A 69 0.35 6.54 -17.10
C VAL A 69 -0.56 6.81 -15.90
N PHE A 70 -1.87 6.93 -16.11
CA PHE A 70 -2.84 7.13 -15.02
C PHE A 70 -2.93 5.92 -14.07
N LEU A 71 -2.83 4.71 -14.59
CA LEU A 71 -2.69 3.48 -13.79
C LEU A 71 -1.28 3.23 -13.29
N CYS A 72 -0.33 4.11 -13.61
CA CYS A 72 1.06 4.05 -13.18
C CYS A 72 1.75 2.73 -13.58
N MET A 73 1.45 2.21 -14.76
CA MET A 73 2.16 1.05 -15.32
C MET A 73 3.60 1.46 -15.72
N PRO A 74 4.64 0.66 -15.41
CA PRO A 74 4.62 -0.70 -14.86
C PRO A 74 4.68 -0.80 -13.32
N ALA A 75 4.78 0.31 -12.58
CA ALA A 75 4.98 0.30 -11.13
C ALA A 75 3.84 -0.40 -10.36
N SER A 76 2.63 -0.40 -10.91
CA SER A 76 1.48 -1.15 -10.36
C SER A 76 1.71 -2.66 -10.29
N LEU A 77 2.64 -3.22 -11.06
CA LEU A 77 2.99 -4.66 -11.01
C LEU A 77 4.04 -4.99 -9.95
N LEU A 78 4.71 -3.98 -9.40
CA LEU A 78 5.77 -4.19 -8.42
C LEU A 78 5.29 -5.00 -7.20
N PRO A 79 4.11 -4.75 -6.58
CA PRO A 79 3.65 -5.56 -5.45
C PRO A 79 3.47 -7.04 -5.81
N THR A 80 2.98 -7.34 -7.01
CA THR A 80 2.86 -8.73 -7.49
C THR A 80 4.22 -9.37 -7.69
N LEU A 81 5.18 -8.64 -8.26
CA LEU A 81 6.55 -9.13 -8.43
C LEU A 81 7.22 -9.40 -7.08
N VAL A 82 7.10 -8.48 -6.11
CA VAL A 82 7.63 -8.62 -4.74
C VAL A 82 7.02 -9.86 -4.07
N ALA A 83 5.71 -10.08 -4.20
CA ALA A 83 5.02 -11.21 -3.58
C ALA A 83 5.51 -12.58 -4.07
N ILE A 84 5.95 -12.70 -5.34
CA ILE A 84 6.47 -13.94 -5.89
C ILE A 84 7.98 -14.14 -5.65
N VAL A 85 8.72 -13.11 -5.20
CA VAL A 85 10.18 -13.18 -5.01
C VAL A 85 10.55 -14.40 -4.14
N PRO A 86 9.95 -14.61 -2.95
CA PRO A 86 10.48 -15.61 -2.04
C PRO A 86 10.35 -17.04 -2.58
N SER A 87 9.18 -17.40 -3.13
CA SER A 87 8.91 -18.75 -3.65
C SER A 87 9.59 -19.01 -5.00
N THR A 88 9.72 -17.99 -5.86
CA THR A 88 10.44 -18.11 -7.13
C THR A 88 11.94 -18.28 -6.88
N ALA A 89 12.52 -17.50 -5.96
CA ALA A 89 13.95 -17.57 -5.63
C ALA A 89 14.33 -18.90 -5.00
N SER A 90 13.53 -19.40 -4.05
CA SER A 90 13.77 -20.71 -3.43
C SER A 90 13.66 -21.84 -4.45
N SER A 91 12.64 -21.81 -5.31
CA SER A 91 12.45 -22.83 -6.34
C SER A 91 13.59 -22.83 -7.37
N ALA A 92 13.98 -21.64 -7.84
CA ALA A 92 15.09 -21.49 -8.77
C ALA A 92 16.42 -21.96 -8.17
N THR A 93 16.69 -21.62 -6.91
CA THR A 93 17.90 -22.08 -6.20
C THR A 93 17.90 -23.59 -6.04
N LEU A 94 16.75 -24.21 -5.73
CA LEU A 94 16.66 -25.67 -5.60
C LEU A 94 16.93 -26.37 -6.93
N LEU A 95 16.37 -25.90 -8.04
CA LEU A 95 16.62 -26.47 -9.37
C LEU A 95 18.10 -26.39 -9.74
N LEU A 96 18.72 -25.22 -9.53
CA LEU A 96 20.14 -25.02 -9.84
C LEU A 96 21.07 -25.84 -8.94
N ALA A 97 20.69 -26.07 -7.68
CA ALA A 97 21.44 -26.90 -6.76
C ALA A 97 21.40 -28.39 -7.09
N ARG A 98 20.38 -28.86 -7.84
CA ARG A 98 20.13 -30.28 -8.15
C ARG A 98 20.32 -30.67 -9.61
N LEU A 99 20.96 -29.82 -10.41
CA LEU A 99 21.18 -30.05 -11.85
C LEU A 99 21.83 -31.42 -12.17
N GLY A 100 22.69 -31.94 -11.30
CA GLY A 100 23.38 -33.21 -11.53
C GLY A 100 22.51 -34.46 -11.39
N GLY A 101 21.30 -34.35 -10.81
CA GLY A 101 20.41 -35.48 -10.55
C GLY A 101 19.10 -35.48 -11.34
N SER A 102 18.90 -34.50 -12.22
CA SER A 102 17.65 -34.32 -12.96
C SER A 102 17.76 -34.85 -14.39
N ASP A 103 16.73 -35.55 -14.85
CA ASP A 103 16.61 -36.01 -16.25
C ASP A 103 16.41 -34.83 -17.23
N CYS A 104 16.05 -33.64 -16.73
CA CYS A 104 15.59 -32.50 -17.52
C CYS A 104 16.49 -31.27 -17.32
N VAL A 105 17.81 -31.49 -17.29
CA VAL A 105 18.85 -30.48 -16.95
C VAL A 105 18.65 -29.17 -17.73
N ALA A 106 18.44 -29.24 -19.04
CA ALA A 106 18.29 -28.03 -19.87
C ALA A 106 17.10 -27.16 -19.43
N SER A 107 15.96 -27.80 -19.11
CA SER A 107 14.76 -27.11 -18.62
C SER A 107 15.01 -26.49 -17.24
N ASP A 108 15.72 -27.21 -16.36
CA ASP A 108 16.04 -26.72 -15.01
C ASP A 108 16.98 -25.52 -15.02
N VAL A 109 17.98 -25.54 -15.90
CA VAL A 109 18.89 -24.40 -16.08
C VAL A 109 18.11 -23.18 -16.56
N VAL A 110 17.27 -23.32 -17.58
CA VAL A 110 16.48 -22.21 -18.12
C VAL A 110 15.51 -21.66 -17.08
N LEU A 111 14.72 -22.53 -16.43
CA LEU A 111 13.77 -22.11 -15.40
C LEU A 111 14.45 -21.51 -14.17
N GLY A 112 15.60 -22.07 -13.76
CA GLY A 112 16.41 -21.54 -12.66
C GLY A 112 16.94 -20.13 -12.97
N ILE A 113 17.48 -19.90 -14.17
CA ILE A 113 17.97 -18.58 -14.59
C ILE A 113 16.81 -17.58 -14.69
N VAL A 114 15.71 -17.96 -15.34
CA VAL A 114 14.53 -17.10 -15.49
C VAL A 114 13.93 -16.76 -14.12
N GLY A 115 13.80 -17.74 -13.23
CA GLY A 115 13.29 -17.55 -11.87
C GLY A 115 14.15 -16.59 -11.07
N LEU A 116 15.48 -16.75 -11.08
CA LEU A 116 16.38 -15.80 -10.41
C LEU A 116 16.32 -14.40 -11.02
N ALA A 117 16.29 -14.29 -12.35
CA ALA A 117 16.16 -13.01 -13.03
C ALA A 117 14.89 -12.27 -12.57
N ILE A 118 13.75 -12.95 -12.58
CA ILE A 118 12.47 -12.38 -12.14
C ILE A 118 12.51 -11.97 -10.67
N SER A 119 13.06 -12.82 -9.79
CA SER A 119 13.20 -12.48 -8.37
C SER A 119 14.13 -11.29 -8.11
N THR A 120 15.10 -11.02 -8.99
CA THR A 120 15.97 -9.82 -8.89
C THR A 120 15.34 -8.54 -9.43
N LEU A 121 14.29 -8.63 -10.27
CA LEU A 121 13.68 -7.48 -10.94
C LEU A 121 13.19 -6.39 -9.97
N PRO A 122 12.49 -6.68 -8.85
CA PRO A 122 12.04 -5.63 -7.94
C PRO A 122 13.21 -4.82 -7.36
N SER A 123 14.24 -5.51 -6.86
CA SER A 123 15.42 -4.86 -6.27
C SER A 123 16.17 -4.03 -7.32
N ALA A 124 16.41 -4.60 -8.51
CA ALA A 124 17.03 -3.88 -9.63
C ALA A 124 16.19 -2.66 -10.08
N GLY A 125 14.86 -2.79 -10.08
CA GLY A 125 13.93 -1.71 -10.40
C GLY A 125 14.03 -0.54 -9.42
N PHE A 126 14.11 -0.82 -8.12
CA PHE A 126 14.34 0.22 -7.10
C PHE A 126 15.69 0.91 -7.27
N LEU A 127 16.77 0.15 -7.53
CA LEU A 127 18.10 0.72 -7.77
C LEU A 127 18.17 1.56 -9.05
N LEU A 128 17.51 1.10 -10.11
CA LEU A 128 17.41 1.84 -11.37
C LEU A 128 16.62 3.14 -11.17
N LEU A 129 15.47 3.09 -10.50
CA LEU A 129 14.67 4.29 -10.19
C LEU A 129 15.47 5.27 -9.34
N TRP A 130 16.17 4.78 -8.32
CA TRP A 130 17.00 5.61 -7.46
C TRP A 130 18.15 6.26 -8.25
N SER A 131 18.92 5.47 -9.01
CA SER A 131 20.07 5.99 -9.77
C SER A 131 19.70 7.00 -10.83
N LEU A 132 18.57 6.82 -11.52
CA LEU A 132 18.10 7.76 -12.55
C LEU A 132 17.55 9.06 -11.99
N ARG A 133 17.19 9.13 -10.70
CA ARG A 133 16.39 10.23 -10.14
C ARG A 133 16.92 10.82 -8.83
N VAL A 134 18.13 10.41 -8.41
CA VAL A 134 18.71 10.77 -7.11
C VAL A 134 18.81 12.29 -6.88
N GLU A 135 19.05 13.08 -7.93
CA GLU A 135 19.22 14.54 -7.82
C GLU A 135 17.90 15.30 -7.96
N THR A 136 16.90 14.70 -8.61
CA THR A 136 15.68 15.40 -9.04
C THR A 136 14.55 15.33 -8.03
N TRP A 137 14.47 14.24 -7.25
CA TRP A 137 13.33 13.96 -6.36
C TRP A 137 13.74 14.14 -4.90
N LYS A 138 12.94 14.91 -4.16
CA LYS A 138 13.15 15.18 -2.73
C LYS A 138 11.90 14.83 -1.95
N THR A 139 12.08 14.33 -0.74
CA THR A 139 10.99 14.12 0.21
C THR A 139 10.86 15.34 1.10
N VAL A 140 9.63 15.84 1.23
CA VAL A 140 9.30 16.97 2.10
C VAL A 140 8.27 16.49 3.11
N ALA A 141 8.48 16.84 4.38
CA ALA A 141 7.51 16.58 5.43
C ALA A 141 6.26 17.42 5.14
N ARG A 142 5.08 16.78 5.14
CA ARG A 142 3.83 17.50 4.95
C ARG A 142 3.53 18.29 6.23
N ASP A 143 3.31 19.59 6.09
CA ASP A 143 2.94 20.42 7.22
C ASP A 143 1.60 19.95 7.78
N ARG A 144 1.50 19.95 9.11
CA ARG A 144 0.39 19.33 9.82
C ARG A 144 -0.69 20.38 10.01
N ASP A 145 -1.29 20.82 8.92
CA ASP A 145 -2.44 21.70 8.99
C ASP A 145 -3.52 21.03 9.85
N ALA A 146 -4.01 21.78 10.83
CA ALA A 146 -4.82 21.26 11.91
C ALA A 146 -6.16 20.76 11.33
N LEU A 147 -6.29 19.45 11.13
CA LEU A 147 -7.59 18.80 10.90
C LEU A 147 -8.45 19.02 12.16
N THR A 148 -9.24 20.08 12.19
CA THR A 148 -9.95 20.55 13.39
C THR A 148 -11.40 20.05 13.53
N SER A 149 -11.94 19.23 12.63
CA SER A 149 -13.40 18.98 12.62
C SER A 149 -13.88 17.53 12.63
N PHE A 150 -13.01 16.51 12.70
CA PHE A 150 -13.47 15.11 12.60
C PHE A 150 -13.69 14.41 13.94
N HIS A 151 -14.68 13.49 13.94
CA HIS A 151 -14.98 12.55 15.02
C HIS A 151 -13.68 11.85 15.52
N PRO A 152 -13.48 11.63 16.83
CA PRO A 152 -12.18 11.16 17.38
C PRO A 152 -11.67 9.85 16.78
N MET A 153 -12.56 8.89 16.48
CA MET A 153 -12.19 7.60 15.88
C MET A 153 -11.78 7.74 14.41
N THR A 154 -12.51 8.54 13.63
CA THR A 154 -12.17 8.78 12.22
C THR A 154 -10.90 9.62 12.11
N ALA A 155 -10.72 10.60 13.00
CA ALA A 155 -9.49 11.38 13.12
C ALA A 155 -8.28 10.50 13.47
N MET A 156 -8.44 9.50 14.36
CA MET A 156 -7.38 8.55 14.69
C MET A 156 -7.03 7.64 13.51
N LEU A 157 -8.04 7.06 12.86
CA LEU A 157 -7.83 6.20 11.68
C LEU A 157 -7.18 6.99 10.54
N GLN A 158 -7.69 8.19 10.26
CA GLN A 158 -7.09 9.09 9.28
C GLN A 158 -5.65 9.41 9.67
N ARG A 159 -5.36 9.78 10.92
CA ARG A 159 -3.99 10.07 11.39
C ARG A 159 -3.03 8.89 11.22
N ILE A 160 -3.51 7.67 11.40
CA ILE A 160 -2.71 6.44 11.23
C ILE A 160 -2.45 6.16 9.75
N LEU A 161 -3.45 6.36 8.90
CA LEU A 161 -3.36 6.16 7.45
C LEU A 161 -2.75 7.36 6.70
N TRP A 162 -2.62 8.52 7.36
CA TRP A 162 -2.14 9.74 6.76
C TRP A 162 -0.67 9.62 6.37
N ARG A 163 -0.37 9.98 5.13
CA ARG A 163 1.01 10.02 4.62
C ARG A 163 1.71 11.26 5.15
N ARG A 164 2.72 11.07 5.99
CA ARG A 164 3.52 12.15 6.59
C ARG A 164 4.45 12.83 5.59
N TRP A 165 4.84 12.09 4.57
CA TRP A 165 5.84 12.52 3.59
C TRP A 165 5.22 12.68 2.22
N LYS A 166 5.64 13.72 1.53
CA LYS A 166 5.26 13.99 0.14
C LYS A 166 6.52 14.09 -0.69
N TRP A 167 6.50 13.48 -1.86
CA TRP A 167 7.58 13.65 -2.82
C TRP A 167 7.35 14.89 -3.67
N THR A 168 8.41 15.68 -3.85
CA THR A 168 8.45 16.87 -4.70
C THR A 168 9.66 16.79 -5.63
N THR A 169 9.63 17.54 -6.73
CA THR A 169 10.81 17.76 -7.56
C THR A 169 11.52 19.05 -7.15
N ALA A 170 12.79 19.19 -7.54
CA ALA A 170 13.54 20.44 -7.33
C ALA A 170 12.82 21.67 -7.91
N ASP A 171 12.09 21.50 -9.02
CA ASP A 171 11.38 22.57 -9.72
C ASP A 171 9.95 22.78 -9.19
N GLY A 172 9.53 22.04 -8.16
CA GLY A 172 8.16 22.06 -7.62
C GLY A 172 7.10 21.40 -8.52
N HIS A 173 7.42 21.06 -9.76
CA HIS A 173 6.50 20.47 -10.75
C HIS A 173 6.45 18.95 -10.64
N ARG A 174 5.26 18.34 -10.66
CA ARG A 174 5.07 16.87 -10.55
C ARG A 174 5.39 16.09 -11.84
N THR A 175 5.80 16.77 -12.90
CA THR A 175 6.04 16.18 -14.20
C THR A 175 7.16 15.13 -14.11
N GLY A 176 6.89 13.92 -14.58
CA GLY A 176 7.87 12.81 -14.60
C GLY A 176 7.80 11.82 -13.44
N MET A 177 7.08 12.12 -12.35
CA MET A 177 6.93 11.21 -11.20
C MET A 177 5.76 10.23 -11.36
N GLN A 178 4.83 10.52 -12.28
CA GLN A 178 3.57 9.79 -12.44
C GLN A 178 3.76 8.28 -12.58
N ARG A 179 4.77 7.83 -13.35
CA ARG A 179 5.02 6.39 -13.57
C ARG A 179 5.56 5.66 -12.34
N ALA A 180 6.28 6.36 -11.46
CA ALA A 180 6.83 5.79 -10.24
C ALA A 180 5.96 6.08 -9.01
N TRP A 181 4.85 6.78 -9.20
CA TRP A 181 4.01 7.29 -8.12
C TRP A 181 3.59 6.20 -7.11
N PRO A 182 3.13 5.00 -7.50
CA PRO A 182 2.75 3.96 -6.54
C PRO A 182 3.89 3.57 -5.61
N VAL A 183 5.12 3.51 -6.13
CA VAL A 183 6.32 3.17 -5.36
C VAL A 183 6.69 4.30 -4.41
N LEU A 184 6.66 5.53 -4.92
CA LEU A 184 6.95 6.74 -4.13
C LEU A 184 5.93 6.95 -3.01
N LEU A 185 4.68 6.54 -3.21
CA LEU A 185 3.65 6.63 -2.19
C LEU A 185 3.90 5.70 -1.00
N GLU A 186 4.63 4.61 -1.18
CA GLU A 186 4.93 3.63 -0.13
C GLU A 186 6.30 3.89 0.53
N TYR A 187 7.32 4.17 -0.28
CA TYR A 187 8.70 4.33 0.17
C TYR A 187 9.13 5.80 0.22
N ARG A 188 9.64 6.24 1.38
CA ARG A 188 10.35 7.50 1.59
C ARG A 188 11.78 7.43 1.07
N GLU A 189 12.42 6.27 1.21
CA GLU A 189 13.79 6.03 0.75
C GLU A 189 13.81 4.84 -0.22
N LEU A 190 14.05 5.11 -1.50
CA LEU A 190 14.02 4.07 -2.54
C LEU A 190 15.12 3.02 -2.35
N ARG A 191 16.26 3.40 -1.75
CA ARG A 191 17.34 2.45 -1.41
C ARG A 191 16.86 1.36 -0.46
N TYR A 192 15.98 1.71 0.47
CA TYR A 192 15.41 0.74 1.40
C TYR A 192 14.55 -0.29 0.66
N GLY A 193 13.76 0.12 -0.33
CA GLY A 193 12.98 -0.81 -1.15
C GLY A 193 13.87 -1.84 -1.88
N ALA A 194 15.04 -1.41 -2.38
CA ALA A 194 16.01 -2.33 -2.96
C ALA A 194 16.62 -3.29 -1.93
N LEU A 195 16.94 -2.79 -0.74
CA LEU A 195 17.48 -3.57 0.38
C LEU A 195 16.48 -4.61 0.87
N ASP A 196 15.24 -4.22 1.13
CA ASP A 196 14.15 -5.08 1.62
C ASP A 196 13.93 -6.28 0.67
N ASN A 197 13.79 -5.99 -0.63
CA ASN A 197 13.67 -7.01 -1.66
C ASN A 197 14.93 -7.88 -1.81
N GLY A 198 16.11 -7.27 -1.65
CA GLY A 198 17.39 -8.00 -1.65
C GLY A 198 17.52 -8.95 -0.47
N VAL A 199 17.05 -8.56 0.72
CA VAL A 199 17.02 -9.41 1.91
C VAL A 199 16.01 -10.54 1.72
N LEU A 200 14.81 -10.28 1.20
CA LEU A 200 13.84 -11.34 0.88
C LEU A 200 14.41 -12.37 -0.10
N LEU A 201 15.07 -11.91 -1.17
CA LEU A 201 15.78 -12.77 -2.12
C LEU A 201 16.87 -13.60 -1.44
N GLY A 202 17.72 -12.94 -0.64
CA GLY A 202 18.81 -13.59 0.09
C GLY A 202 18.32 -14.65 1.08
N LEU A 203 17.28 -14.34 1.86
CA LEU A 203 16.66 -15.27 2.80
C LEU A 203 16.10 -16.50 2.09
N SER A 204 15.50 -16.34 0.92
CA SER A 204 15.02 -17.46 0.12
C SER A 204 16.13 -18.37 -0.39
N ILE A 205 17.25 -17.80 -0.83
CA ILE A 205 18.42 -18.57 -1.26
C ILE A 205 19.01 -19.33 -0.05
N VAL A 206 19.26 -18.61 1.05
CA VAL A 206 19.85 -19.17 2.28
C VAL A 206 18.97 -20.29 2.87
N SER A 207 17.65 -20.12 2.84
CA SER A 207 16.69 -21.14 3.28
C SER A 207 16.87 -22.47 2.54
N VAL A 208 17.06 -22.42 1.21
CA VAL A 208 17.32 -23.63 0.41
C VAL A 208 18.68 -24.22 0.73
N LEU A 209 19.73 -23.38 0.76
CA LEU A 209 21.09 -23.83 1.05
C LEU A 209 21.19 -24.52 2.41
N SER A 210 20.44 -24.04 3.40
CA SER A 210 20.35 -24.63 4.74
C SER A 210 19.85 -26.08 4.72
N GLY A 211 19.06 -26.48 3.72
CA GLY A 211 18.45 -27.81 3.62
C GLY A 211 19.19 -28.80 2.73
N LEU A 212 20.19 -28.38 1.94
CA LEU A 212 20.78 -29.22 0.89
C LEU A 212 21.74 -30.30 1.41
N THR A 213 22.55 -29.99 2.42
CA THR A 213 23.68 -30.85 2.81
C THR A 213 23.37 -31.84 3.92
N GLY A 214 22.19 -31.75 4.53
CA GLY A 214 21.80 -32.54 5.70
C GLY A 214 22.67 -32.30 6.95
N SER A 215 23.68 -31.43 6.87
CA SER A 215 24.59 -31.14 7.98
C SER A 215 23.96 -30.17 8.97
N SER A 216 23.88 -30.58 10.24
CA SER A 216 23.36 -29.75 11.32
C SER A 216 24.16 -28.46 11.51
N ALA A 217 25.48 -28.50 11.32
CA ALA A 217 26.35 -27.32 11.42
C ALA A 217 26.03 -26.28 10.33
N GLN A 218 25.80 -26.71 9.10
CA GLN A 218 25.44 -25.80 8.01
C GLN A 218 24.04 -25.24 8.19
N CYS A 219 23.07 -26.05 8.63
CA CYS A 219 21.73 -25.57 8.93
C CYS A 219 21.74 -24.48 10.02
N ARG A 220 22.53 -24.68 11.09
CA ARG A 220 22.75 -23.68 12.14
C ARG A 220 23.40 -22.41 11.60
N GLY A 221 24.45 -22.55 10.79
CA GLY A 221 25.17 -21.43 10.19
C GLY A 221 24.27 -20.57 9.30
N TRP A 222 23.58 -21.20 8.35
CA TRP A 222 22.66 -20.50 7.45
C TRP A 222 21.46 -19.89 8.18
N SER A 223 20.91 -20.56 9.19
CA SER A 223 19.85 -19.99 10.03
C SER A 223 20.33 -18.77 10.82
N LEU A 224 21.58 -18.78 11.31
CA LEU A 224 22.18 -17.62 11.97
C LEU A 224 22.41 -16.46 10.99
N VAL A 225 22.84 -16.74 9.76
CA VAL A 225 22.94 -15.71 8.69
C VAL A 225 21.56 -15.10 8.40
N SER A 226 20.51 -15.90 8.26
CA SER A 226 19.14 -15.41 8.06
C SER A 226 18.68 -14.52 9.21
N LEU A 227 18.95 -14.91 10.45
CA LEU A 227 18.62 -14.09 11.62
C LEU A 227 19.36 -12.74 11.61
N LEU A 228 20.66 -12.74 11.28
CA LEU A 228 21.44 -11.50 11.18
C LEU A 228 20.92 -10.56 10.09
N LEU A 229 20.51 -11.11 8.92
CA LEU A 229 19.90 -10.33 7.84
C LEU A 229 18.59 -9.68 8.28
N LEU A 230 17.71 -10.44 8.95
CA LEU A 230 16.45 -9.92 9.47
C LEU A 230 16.65 -8.86 10.56
N VAL A 231 17.62 -9.05 11.46
CA VAL A 231 17.97 -8.06 12.49
C VAL A 231 18.53 -6.79 11.85
N ALA A 232 19.40 -6.90 10.86
CA ALA A 232 19.92 -5.74 10.13
C ALA A 232 18.80 -4.98 9.41
N GLN A 233 17.85 -5.68 8.79
CA GLN A 233 16.65 -5.10 8.18
C GLN A 233 15.77 -4.39 9.22
N LEU A 234 15.56 -5.00 10.40
CA LEU A 234 14.79 -4.40 11.50
C LEU A 234 15.45 -3.11 12.03
N VAL A 235 16.75 -3.14 12.26
CA VAL A 235 17.51 -1.95 12.71
C VAL A 235 17.43 -0.86 11.65
N THR A 236 17.59 -1.22 10.36
CA THR A 236 17.46 -0.26 9.26
C THR A 236 16.06 0.34 9.20
N LEU A 237 15.00 -0.47 9.38
CA LEU A 237 13.62 0.03 9.46
C LEU A 237 13.47 1.07 10.57
N ILE A 238 13.89 0.75 11.79
CA ILE A 238 13.74 1.62 12.97
C ILE A 238 14.53 2.92 12.80
N VAL A 239 15.77 2.85 12.30
CA VAL A 239 16.66 4.02 12.19
C VAL A 239 16.31 4.90 10.99
N VAL A 240 16.02 4.29 9.83
CA VAL A 240 15.85 5.01 8.57
C VAL A 240 14.40 5.43 8.35
N GLU A 241 13.42 4.94 9.13
CA GLU A 241 11.99 5.21 8.95
C GLU A 241 11.57 5.29 7.46
N PRO A 242 11.81 4.24 6.67
CA PRO A 242 11.82 4.34 5.22
C PRO A 242 10.43 4.40 4.58
N LEU A 243 9.35 4.35 5.37
CA LEU A 243 7.98 4.29 4.89
C LEU A 243 7.27 5.63 5.09
N THR A 244 6.38 5.98 4.15
CA THR A 244 5.69 7.28 4.15
C THR A 244 4.56 7.37 5.19
N SER A 245 4.01 6.23 5.59
CA SER A 245 2.87 6.08 6.51
C SER A 245 3.28 5.41 7.82
N ILE A 246 2.71 5.89 8.94
CA ILE A 246 2.93 5.32 10.28
C ILE A 246 2.40 3.88 10.33
N PHE A 247 1.23 3.65 9.74
CA PHE A 247 0.61 2.32 9.72
C PHE A 247 1.54 1.28 9.09
N SER A 248 2.00 1.57 7.86
CA SER A 248 2.91 0.69 7.13
C SER A 248 4.22 0.48 7.89
N HIS A 249 4.70 1.52 8.58
CA HIS A 249 5.91 1.44 9.41
C HIS A 249 5.74 0.50 10.61
N VAL A 250 4.68 0.67 11.40
CA VAL A 250 4.38 -0.21 12.54
C VAL A 250 4.13 -1.64 12.08
N TYR A 251 3.39 -1.81 10.99
CA TYR A 251 3.13 -3.11 10.38
C TYR A 251 4.42 -3.82 9.94
N ALA A 252 5.33 -3.10 9.27
CA ALA A 252 6.62 -3.65 8.83
C ALA A 252 7.49 -4.05 10.03
N ILE A 253 7.62 -3.19 11.04
CA ILE A 253 8.37 -3.49 12.27
C ILE A 253 7.80 -4.73 12.97
N ALA A 254 6.48 -4.79 13.15
CA ALA A 254 5.83 -5.92 13.79
C ALA A 254 6.07 -7.23 13.03
N THR A 255 5.94 -7.20 11.70
CA THR A 255 6.17 -8.35 10.82
C THR A 255 7.62 -8.84 10.88
N VAL A 256 8.60 -7.94 10.76
CA VAL A 256 10.02 -8.28 10.82
C VAL A 256 10.41 -8.77 12.22
N THR A 257 9.85 -8.18 13.28
CA THR A 257 10.11 -8.65 14.66
C THR A 257 9.55 -10.05 14.90
N LEU A 258 8.31 -10.32 14.48
CA LEU A 258 7.70 -11.64 14.63
C LEU A 258 8.44 -12.70 13.81
N THR A 259 8.91 -12.36 12.61
CA THR A 259 9.74 -13.27 11.81
C THR A 259 11.12 -13.50 12.44
N CYS A 260 11.78 -12.46 12.99
CA CYS A 260 13.00 -12.61 13.78
C CYS A 260 12.79 -13.57 14.97
N LEU A 261 11.73 -13.36 15.75
CA LEU A 261 11.39 -14.22 16.90
C LEU A 261 11.11 -15.66 16.46
N GLY A 262 10.42 -15.84 15.32
CA GLY A 262 10.16 -17.17 14.74
C GLY A 262 11.45 -17.90 14.32
N VAL A 263 12.37 -17.21 13.65
CA VAL A 263 13.67 -17.79 13.24
C VAL A 263 14.56 -18.03 14.46
N LEU A 264 14.58 -17.11 15.43
CA LEU A 264 15.33 -17.26 16.67
C LEU A 264 14.86 -18.48 17.48
N ALA A 265 13.54 -18.65 17.64
CA ALA A 265 12.98 -19.81 18.31
C ALA A 265 13.33 -21.11 17.58
N GLN A 266 13.31 -21.13 16.24
CA GLN A 266 13.76 -22.28 15.45
C GLN A 266 15.25 -22.57 15.63
N LEU A 267 16.09 -21.53 15.64
CA LEU A 267 17.53 -21.65 15.82
C LEU A 267 17.87 -22.21 17.21
N ILE A 268 17.26 -21.67 18.26
CA ILE A 268 17.46 -22.16 19.64
C ILE A 268 16.95 -23.60 19.77
N PHE A 269 15.85 -23.97 19.11
CA PHE A 269 15.36 -25.35 19.10
C PHE A 269 16.37 -26.31 18.45
N VAL A 270 17.06 -25.90 17.38
CA VAL A 270 18.11 -26.73 16.75
C VAL A 270 19.36 -26.87 17.64
N TRP A 271 19.53 -25.98 18.63
CA TRP A 271 20.62 -26.02 19.60
C TRP A 271 20.24 -26.74 20.91
N SER A 272 18.98 -26.65 21.32
CA SER A 272 18.43 -27.21 22.55
C SER A 272 17.79 -28.57 22.29
N ILE A 273 18.05 -29.56 23.13
CA ILE A 273 17.60 -30.94 22.88
C ILE A 273 16.12 -31.15 23.28
N ASP A 274 15.53 -30.31 24.16
CA ASP A 274 14.28 -30.67 24.86
C ASP A 274 13.17 -29.58 24.94
N SER A 275 13.19 -28.56 24.07
CA SER A 275 12.24 -27.44 24.17
C SER A 275 11.12 -27.47 23.11
N LEU A 276 10.14 -28.37 23.27
CA LEU A 276 8.92 -28.41 22.43
C LEU A 276 8.17 -27.06 22.38
N TRP A 277 8.15 -26.31 23.48
CA TRP A 277 7.50 -24.99 23.58
C TRP A 277 8.08 -23.95 22.60
N LEU A 278 9.34 -24.10 22.16
CA LEU A 278 9.95 -23.21 21.16
C LEU A 278 9.34 -23.40 19.77
N VAL A 279 8.90 -24.63 19.45
CA VAL A 279 8.23 -24.93 18.19
C VAL A 279 6.86 -24.27 18.17
N ASP A 280 6.13 -24.34 19.28
CA ASP A 280 4.82 -23.67 19.45
C ASP A 280 4.96 -22.15 19.36
N ALA A 281 6.00 -21.57 19.98
CA ALA A 281 6.30 -20.15 19.89
C ALA A 281 6.58 -19.71 18.44
N ALA A 282 7.36 -20.49 17.68
CA ALA A 282 7.64 -20.22 16.27
C ALA A 282 6.41 -20.38 15.37
N ALA A 283 5.51 -21.31 15.70
CA ALA A 283 4.24 -21.47 15.00
C ALA A 283 3.30 -20.29 15.30
N ALA A 284 3.22 -19.86 16.56
CA ALA A 284 2.43 -18.71 16.98
C ALA A 284 2.90 -17.41 16.31
N SER A 285 4.21 -17.19 16.19
CA SER A 285 4.73 -16.00 15.48
C SER A 285 4.40 -16.03 13.99
N SER A 286 4.47 -17.19 13.34
CA SER A 286 4.07 -17.36 11.94
C SER A 286 2.58 -17.07 11.74
N LEU A 287 1.73 -17.57 12.65
CA LEU A 287 0.28 -17.31 12.63
C LEU A 287 -0.03 -15.83 12.86
N ALA A 288 0.70 -15.17 13.78
CA ALA A 288 0.56 -13.74 14.01
C ALA A 288 0.92 -12.92 12.76
N VAL A 289 1.99 -13.28 12.04
CA VAL A 289 2.37 -12.65 10.76
C VAL A 289 1.27 -12.84 9.70
N LEU A 290 0.67 -14.03 9.62
CA LEU A 290 -0.48 -14.27 8.72
C LEU A 290 -1.69 -13.41 9.11
N GLY A 291 -2.00 -13.31 10.39
CA GLY A 291 -3.08 -12.46 10.90
C GLY A 291 -2.87 -10.98 10.56
N LEU A 292 -1.65 -10.46 10.77
CA LEU A 292 -1.29 -9.11 10.36
C LEU A 292 -1.45 -8.92 8.84
N SER A 293 -1.02 -9.90 8.05
CA SER A 293 -1.13 -9.85 6.59
C SER A 293 -2.60 -9.78 6.13
N LEU A 294 -3.49 -10.55 6.77
CA LEU A 294 -4.94 -10.49 6.49
C LEU A 294 -5.54 -9.12 6.83
N LEU A 295 -5.15 -8.53 7.96
CA LEU A 295 -5.58 -7.17 8.33
C LEU A 295 -5.12 -6.14 7.30
N ASN A 296 -3.87 -6.23 6.84
CA ASN A 296 -3.35 -5.35 5.81
C ASN A 296 -4.11 -5.51 4.48
N ILE A 297 -4.42 -6.74 4.08
CA ILE A 297 -5.23 -7.03 2.88
C ILE A 297 -6.62 -6.39 3.00
N MET A 298 -7.29 -6.56 4.14
CA MET A 298 -8.60 -5.94 4.39
C MET A 298 -8.54 -4.42 4.24
N LEU A 299 -7.53 -3.77 4.82
CA LEU A 299 -7.34 -2.33 4.70
C LEU A 299 -7.11 -1.91 3.24
N ASN A 300 -6.26 -2.63 2.51
CA ASN A 300 -6.01 -2.35 1.10
C ASN A 300 -7.27 -2.50 0.24
N VAL A 301 -8.10 -3.51 0.51
CA VAL A 301 -9.40 -3.70 -0.17
C VAL A 301 -10.35 -2.53 0.12
N THR A 302 -10.45 -2.09 1.37
CA THR A 302 -11.30 -0.94 1.71
C THR A 302 -10.84 0.35 1.02
N GLN A 303 -9.53 0.59 0.95
CA GLN A 303 -8.96 1.74 0.25
C GLN A 303 -9.19 1.64 -1.26
N LEU A 304 -9.05 0.44 -1.84
CA LEU A 304 -9.32 0.20 -3.25
C LEU A 304 -10.78 0.47 -3.60
N VAL A 305 -11.73 -0.04 -2.82
CA VAL A 305 -13.17 0.20 -3.02
C VAL A 305 -13.48 1.69 -2.93
N ALA A 306 -12.93 2.39 -1.94
CA ALA A 306 -13.11 3.84 -1.82
C ALA A 306 -12.54 4.59 -3.03
N ALA A 307 -11.35 4.23 -3.50
CA ALA A 307 -10.72 4.83 -4.68
C ALA A 307 -11.52 4.58 -5.97
N VAL A 308 -12.02 3.36 -6.16
CA VAL A 308 -12.87 2.98 -7.29
C VAL A 308 -14.17 3.77 -7.27
N ARG A 309 -14.85 3.85 -6.12
CA ARG A 309 -16.08 4.65 -5.97
C ARG A 309 -15.86 6.12 -6.34
N ARG A 310 -14.77 6.74 -5.85
CA ARG A 310 -14.41 8.12 -6.19
C ARG A 310 -14.19 8.32 -7.68
N ARG A 311 -13.48 7.39 -8.33
CA ARG A 311 -13.22 7.45 -9.78
C ARG A 311 -14.50 7.28 -10.60
N ILE A 312 -15.38 6.36 -10.22
CA ILE A 312 -16.68 6.19 -10.87
C ILE A 312 -17.53 7.45 -10.73
N ALA A 313 -17.60 8.05 -9.54
CA ALA A 313 -18.35 9.29 -9.32
C ALA A 313 -17.83 10.45 -10.19
N LEU A 314 -16.51 10.62 -10.30
CA LEU A 314 -15.91 11.63 -11.18
C LEU A 314 -16.22 11.38 -12.66
N LEU A 315 -16.18 10.13 -13.12
CA LEU A 315 -16.53 9.78 -14.49
C LEU A 315 -18.01 10.04 -14.78
N LEU A 316 -18.90 9.76 -13.82
CA LEU A 316 -20.32 10.08 -13.93
C LEU A 316 -20.54 11.60 -14.03
N GLN A 317 -19.85 12.40 -13.20
CA GLN A 317 -19.93 13.87 -13.25
C GLN A 317 -19.44 14.45 -14.59
N LEU A 318 -18.36 13.89 -15.15
CA LEU A 318 -17.86 14.32 -16.46
C LEU A 318 -18.82 13.95 -17.59
N ARG A 319 -19.44 12.77 -17.52
CA ARG A 319 -20.46 12.34 -18.49
C ARG A 319 -21.68 13.26 -18.47
N THR A 320 -22.16 13.63 -17.28
CA THR A 320 -23.29 14.57 -17.15
C THR A 320 -22.97 15.97 -17.68
N LEU A 321 -21.72 16.44 -17.53
CA LEU A 321 -21.32 17.74 -18.05
C LEU A 321 -21.16 17.74 -19.58
N GLY A 322 -20.69 16.63 -20.16
CA GLY A 322 -20.50 16.48 -21.61
C GLY A 322 -21.79 16.42 -22.44
N GLU A 323 -22.91 15.96 -21.85
CA GLU A 323 -24.22 15.96 -22.53
C GLU A 323 -24.86 17.36 -22.64
N ILE A 324 -24.42 18.33 -21.84
CA ILE A 324 -25.05 19.66 -21.76
C ILE A 324 -24.52 20.65 -22.81
N GLU A 325 -23.37 20.39 -23.45
CA GLU A 325 -22.77 21.34 -24.42
C GLU A 325 -22.63 20.76 -25.86
N PRO A 326 -23.74 20.52 -26.58
CA PRO A 326 -23.72 20.15 -27.99
C PRO A 326 -23.52 21.40 -28.87
N GLY A 327 -22.33 22.01 -28.89
CA GLY A 327 -22.17 23.22 -29.70
C GLY A 327 -20.78 23.81 -29.93
N HIS A 328 -19.77 23.52 -29.12
CA HIS A 328 -18.44 24.12 -29.34
C HIS A 328 -17.30 23.12 -29.19
N LEU A 329 -16.82 22.66 -30.34
CA LEU A 329 -15.70 21.74 -30.53
C LEU A 329 -14.37 22.40 -30.13
N ARG A 330 -14.13 22.58 -28.82
CA ARG A 330 -12.82 22.96 -28.29
C ARG A 330 -12.16 21.75 -27.64
N LYS A 331 -11.11 21.21 -28.27
CA LYS A 331 -10.28 20.13 -27.72
C LYS A 331 -9.78 20.51 -26.33
N PRO A 332 -10.18 19.81 -25.25
CA PRO A 332 -9.69 20.12 -23.92
C PRO A 332 -8.34 19.43 -23.72
N SER A 333 -7.24 20.17 -23.81
CA SER A 333 -5.90 19.71 -23.43
C SER A 333 -5.60 19.85 -21.93
N VAL A 334 -6.59 20.23 -21.12
CA VAL A 334 -6.43 20.65 -19.70
C VAL A 334 -6.87 19.57 -18.70
N THR A 335 -7.48 18.48 -19.17
CA THR A 335 -8.15 17.49 -18.30
C THR A 335 -7.19 16.64 -17.47
N THR A 336 -5.90 16.57 -17.85
CA THR A 336 -4.93 15.69 -17.16
C THR A 336 -4.47 16.29 -15.83
N ASP A 337 -4.29 17.61 -15.74
CA ASP A 337 -3.83 18.24 -14.50
C ASP A 337 -4.93 18.28 -13.43
N LEU A 338 -6.19 18.48 -13.84
CA LEU A 338 -7.33 18.51 -12.91
C LEU A 338 -7.59 17.17 -12.20
N LEU A 339 -7.34 16.03 -12.86
CA LEU A 339 -7.56 14.70 -12.26
C LEU A 339 -6.47 14.31 -11.25
N PHE A 340 -5.25 14.82 -11.38
CA PHE A 340 -4.15 14.58 -10.43
C PHE A 340 -4.07 15.63 -9.32
N VAL A 341 -4.56 16.85 -9.56
CA VAL A 341 -4.66 17.91 -8.54
C VAL A 341 -5.80 17.63 -7.56
N ARG A 342 -6.90 17.00 -8.00
CA ARG A 342 -8.10 16.78 -7.16
C ARG A 342 -7.95 15.69 -6.09
N ASP A 343 -6.87 14.90 -6.10
CA ASP A 343 -6.54 13.99 -5.00
C ASP A 343 -5.92 14.72 -3.79
N GLU A 344 -5.67 16.03 -3.90
CA GLU A 344 -5.07 16.85 -2.83
C GLU A 344 -6.03 17.80 -2.09
N SER A 345 -7.29 17.90 -2.48
CA SER A 345 -8.26 18.75 -1.77
C SER A 345 -9.69 18.30 -2.05
N PHE A 346 -10.12 17.27 -1.33
CA PHE A 346 -11.50 17.17 -0.93
C PHE A 346 -11.49 17.23 0.60
N GLU A 347 -11.17 18.42 1.14
CA GLU A 347 -12.07 18.95 2.15
C GLU A 347 -13.43 18.93 1.45
N ILE A 348 -14.24 17.95 1.83
CA ILE A 348 -15.65 17.96 1.50
C ILE A 348 -16.12 19.30 2.07
N ASP A 349 -16.37 20.29 1.23
CA ASP A 349 -17.28 21.35 1.62
C ASP A 349 -18.58 20.61 1.93
N GLU A 350 -18.85 20.44 3.22
CA GLU A 350 -19.92 19.60 3.78
C GLU A 350 -21.31 20.03 3.27
N ARG A 351 -21.38 21.22 2.65
CA ARG A 351 -22.52 21.70 1.87
C ARG A 351 -22.84 20.85 0.65
N SER A 352 -21.84 20.43 -0.13
CA SER A 352 -22.08 19.71 -1.39
C SER A 352 -22.47 18.24 -1.17
N SER A 353 -22.06 17.63 -0.04
CA SER A 353 -22.45 16.26 0.29
C SER A 353 -23.88 16.14 0.84
N LYS A 354 -24.48 17.23 1.35
CA LYS A 354 -25.90 17.23 1.73
C LYS A 354 -26.82 17.32 0.49
N GLU A 355 -26.44 18.09 -0.53
CA GLU A 355 -27.23 18.18 -1.77
C GLU A 355 -27.15 16.90 -2.63
N LEU A 356 -26.02 16.20 -2.64
CA LEU A 356 -25.86 14.98 -3.45
C LEU A 356 -26.58 13.75 -2.87
N VAL A 357 -26.90 13.75 -1.56
CA VAL A 357 -27.70 12.70 -0.92
C VAL A 357 -29.19 12.92 -1.14
N ASP A 358 -29.64 14.18 -1.21
CA ASP A 358 -31.03 14.53 -1.57
C ASP A 358 -31.33 14.31 -3.07
N GLY A 359 -30.33 14.48 -3.95
CA GLY A 359 -30.51 14.34 -5.40
C GLY A 359 -30.61 12.90 -5.95
N VAL A 360 -30.30 11.88 -5.15
CA VAL A 360 -30.31 10.46 -5.59
C VAL A 360 -31.61 9.73 -5.19
N LEU A 361 -32.50 10.39 -4.44
CA LEU A 361 -33.81 9.87 -4.05
C LEU A 361 -34.93 10.60 -4.81
N MET A 362 -34.90 10.51 -6.14
CA MET A 362 -36.00 10.96 -6.99
C MET A 362 -36.36 9.89 -8.02
N MET A 363 -37.32 9.02 -7.64
CA MET A 363 -38.34 8.40 -8.52
C MET A 363 -39.41 7.71 -7.64
N PRO A 364 -40.65 7.50 -8.12
CA PRO A 364 -41.82 8.13 -7.52
C PRO A 364 -42.78 7.19 -6.78
N GLU A 365 -43.51 7.82 -5.85
CA GLU A 365 -44.86 7.59 -5.32
C GLU A 365 -45.35 6.21 -4.83
N HIS A 366 -45.99 6.32 -3.65
CA HIS A 366 -47.01 5.47 -3.01
C HIS A 366 -46.59 4.27 -2.15
N LEU A 367 -46.46 4.50 -0.84
CA LEU A 367 -47.50 4.13 0.12
C LEU A 367 -47.32 4.84 1.47
N ASP A 368 -48.44 5.15 2.10
CA ASP A 368 -48.63 5.97 3.30
C ASP A 368 -48.00 5.44 4.61
N ASP A 369 -47.71 6.44 5.45
CA ASP A 369 -47.76 6.47 6.92
C ASP A 369 -46.87 5.54 7.76
N VAL A 370 -46.50 6.11 8.92
CA VAL A 370 -46.04 5.50 10.18
C VAL A 370 -44.54 5.70 10.51
N HIS A 371 -44.34 6.68 11.42
CA HIS A 371 -43.22 6.95 12.35
C HIS A 371 -42.31 8.17 12.11
N GLN A 372 -42.77 9.29 12.68
CA GLN A 372 -41.99 10.21 13.51
C GLN A 372 -40.88 9.51 14.32
N LEU A 373 -39.65 10.06 14.28
CA LEU A 373 -38.85 10.31 15.48
C LEU A 373 -37.60 11.16 15.17
N LEU A 374 -37.60 12.36 15.75
CA LEU A 374 -36.52 13.33 16.03
C LEU A 374 -35.93 14.15 14.87
N ASP A 375 -35.67 15.46 14.99
CA ASP A 375 -36.05 16.55 15.91
C ASP A 375 -35.29 17.78 15.35
N ASP A 376 -35.97 18.77 14.76
CA ASP A 376 -35.32 20.02 14.30
C ASP A 376 -36.27 21.24 14.42
N GLY A 377 -37.17 21.21 15.41
CA GLY A 377 -38.22 22.20 15.59
C GLY A 377 -37.95 23.29 16.63
N LEU A 378 -36.75 23.41 17.20
CA LEU A 378 -36.56 24.17 18.44
C LEU A 378 -35.98 25.59 18.31
N PHE A 379 -36.11 26.24 17.15
CA PHE A 379 -35.59 27.62 16.98
C PHE A 379 -36.66 28.69 16.75
N TRP A 380 -37.79 28.34 16.13
CA TRP A 380 -38.87 29.29 15.81
C TRP A 380 -40.16 28.87 16.53
N ASN A 381 -40.81 29.82 17.23
CA ASN A 381 -42.17 29.58 17.70
C ASN A 381 -43.19 29.83 16.58
N SER A 382 -44.43 29.40 16.77
CA SER A 382 -45.52 29.52 15.79
C SER A 382 -45.90 30.95 15.41
N ASP A 383 -45.36 31.95 16.11
CA ASP A 383 -45.57 33.37 15.84
C ASP A 383 -44.42 34.00 15.01
N GLY A 384 -43.43 33.19 14.60
CA GLY A 384 -42.29 33.63 13.79
C GLY A 384 -41.17 34.34 14.58
N ALA A 385 -41.17 34.23 15.91
CA ALA A 385 -40.13 34.81 16.77
C ALA A 385 -39.10 33.75 17.21
N ALA A 386 -37.84 34.16 17.32
CA ALA A 386 -36.77 33.31 17.85
C ALA A 386 -36.84 33.21 19.38
N VAL A 387 -36.86 31.98 19.89
CA VAL A 387 -36.94 31.70 21.33
C VAL A 387 -35.66 32.19 22.02
N GLY A 388 -35.78 33.19 22.91
CA GLY A 388 -34.65 33.76 23.68
C GLY A 388 -34.49 35.29 23.59
N THR A 389 -35.31 35.98 22.80
CA THR A 389 -35.29 37.46 22.67
C THR A 389 -36.40 38.18 23.44
N GLY A 390 -37.00 37.50 24.42
CA GLY A 390 -38.01 38.10 25.30
C GLY A 390 -37.45 39.31 26.06
N LEU A 391 -38.06 40.47 25.82
CA LEU A 391 -37.83 41.74 26.50
C LEU A 391 -37.66 41.55 28.02
N VAL A 392 -36.45 41.82 28.50
CA VAL A 392 -36.18 42.03 29.93
C VAL A 392 -36.70 43.42 30.28
N GLU A 393 -37.94 43.51 30.77
CA GLU A 393 -38.42 44.72 31.45
C GLU A 393 -37.80 44.78 32.86
N GLY A 394 -36.68 45.49 32.96
CA GLY A 394 -36.03 45.77 34.24
C GLY A 394 -34.75 46.56 34.05
N HIS A 395 -34.65 47.72 34.71
CA HIS A 395 -33.48 48.59 34.67
C HIS A 395 -32.21 47.83 35.07
N SER A 396 -31.31 47.63 34.10
CA SER A 396 -29.93 47.24 34.36
C SER A 396 -29.06 48.47 34.19
N GLU A 397 -28.82 49.18 35.30
CA GLU A 397 -27.57 49.89 35.50
C GLU A 397 -26.44 48.87 35.42
N ILE A 398 -25.32 49.20 34.75
CA ILE A 398 -23.93 48.90 35.17
C ILE A 398 -22.97 49.15 33.99
N ILE A 399 -22.25 50.26 34.17
CA ILE A 399 -20.85 50.53 33.79
C ILE A 399 -20.58 51.04 32.37
N LEU A 400 -20.65 52.39 32.31
CA LEU A 400 -19.69 53.28 31.65
C LEU A 400 -18.25 52.70 31.58
N ALA A 401 -17.69 52.68 30.37
CA ALA A 401 -16.25 52.90 30.21
C ALA A 401 -16.05 53.98 29.15
N HIS A 402 -15.37 55.04 29.57
CA HIS A 402 -15.11 56.26 28.83
C HIS A 402 -14.26 56.04 27.56
N ALA A 403 -14.46 57.00 26.65
CA ALA A 403 -13.79 57.22 25.38
C ALA A 403 -12.28 57.59 25.54
N PRO A 404 -11.55 57.80 24.41
CA PRO A 404 -10.12 57.53 24.25
C PRO A 404 -9.21 58.68 24.71
N LEU A 405 -7.93 58.38 24.91
CA LEU A 405 -6.86 59.37 25.03
C LEU A 405 -5.60 58.92 24.29
N GLU A 406 -4.90 59.96 23.82
CA GLU A 406 -3.91 60.05 22.77
C GLU A 406 -2.54 59.38 23.02
N GLU A 407 -1.80 59.21 21.91
CA GLU A 407 -0.34 59.14 21.69
C GLU A 407 0.61 59.70 22.79
N PRO A 408 1.94 59.38 22.84
CA PRO A 408 2.84 59.30 21.68
C PRO A 408 4.07 58.34 21.73
N MET A 409 4.76 58.32 20.59
CA MET A 409 6.16 57.90 20.32
C MET A 409 7.16 57.94 21.48
N ARG A 410 8.02 56.92 21.57
CA ARG A 410 9.48 57.12 21.79
C ARG A 410 10.36 55.89 21.48
N SER A 411 11.37 56.13 20.63
CA SER A 411 12.80 55.72 20.68
C SER A 411 13.16 54.26 21.03
N ARG A 412 13.85 53.50 20.16
CA ARG A 412 15.30 53.57 19.78
C ARG A 412 16.24 53.12 20.93
N PHE A 413 17.29 52.37 20.55
CA PHE A 413 18.39 51.69 21.31
C PHE A 413 18.07 50.21 21.60
N ASP A 414 18.85 49.20 21.20
CA ASP A 414 20.17 49.09 20.55
C ASP A 414 20.19 47.85 19.63
#